data_AF-A0A2E2ZDP8-F1
#
_entry.id   AF-A0A2E2ZDP8-F1
#
_cell.length_a   1.000
_cell.length_b   1.000
_cell.length_c   1.000
_cell.angle_alpha   90.00
_cell.angle_beta   90.00
_cell.angle_gamma   90.00
#
_symmetry.space_group_name_H-M   'P 1'
#
loop_
_entity.id
_entity.type
_entity.pdbx_description
1 polymer ?
#
loop_
_entity_poly.entity_id
_entity_poly.type
_entity_poly.pdbx_seq_one_letter_code
_entity_poly.pdbx_strand_id
1 'polypeptide(L)' 'MDFKKTIINLLVCLILSPIITYIVLTIARLSGANYEMTHGETWIIWILMAILIKMSIVEKD' A
#
# COMPACT_ATOMS: atom_id res chain seq x y z
N MET A 1 -13.80 -21.53 -1.09
CA MET A 1 -13.00 -20.33 -0.73
C MET A 1 -12.75 -20.34 0.76
N ASP A 2 -11.48 -20.41 1.18
CA ASP A 2 -11.11 -20.28 2.59
C ASP A 2 -11.23 -18.82 3.03
N PHE A 3 -12.42 -18.38 3.46
CA PHE A 3 -12.69 -17.00 3.90
C PHE A 3 -11.66 -16.49 4.91
N LYS A 4 -11.18 -17.37 5.79
CA LYS A 4 -10.14 -17.07 6.77
C LYS A 4 -8.82 -16.64 6.10
N LYS A 5 -8.38 -17.32 5.04
CA LYS A 5 -7.17 -16.96 4.29
C LYS A 5 -7.35 -15.63 3.54
N THR A 6 -8.53 -15.42 2.94
CA THR A 6 -8.82 -14.19 2.20
C THR A 6 -8.80 -12.95 3.11
N ILE A 7 -9.40 -13.05 4.31
CA ILE A 7 -9.41 -11.96 5.29
C ILE A 7 -7.99 -11.65 5.79
N ILE A 8 -7.21 -12.68 6.11
CA ILE A 8 -5.82 -12.50 6.55
C ILE A 8 -4.99 -11.83 5.45
N ASN A 9 -5.13 -12.27 4.19
CA ASN A 9 -4.42 -11.66 3.08
C ASN A 9 -4.79 -10.17 2.89
N LEU A 10 -6.08 -9.83 3.00
CA LEU A 10 -6.53 -8.44 2.96
C LEU A 10 -5.93 -7.58 4.09
N LEU A 11 -5.91 -8.10 5.32
CA LEU A 11 -5.30 -7.41 6.45
C LEU A 11 -3.79 -7.22 6.26
N VAL A 12 -3.09 -8.24 5.75
CA VAL A 12 -1.66 -8.16 5.44
C VAL A 12 -1.41 -7.08 4.39
N CYS A 13 -2.18 -7.05 3.29
CA CYS A 13 -2.06 -6.02 2.25
C CYS A 13 -2.30 -4.61 2.82
N LEU A 14 -3.26 -4.46 3.73
CA LEU A 14 -3.59 -3.18 4.36
C LEU A 14 -2.50 -2.68 5.32
N ILE A 15 -1.79 -3.59 5.99
CA ILE A 15 -0.68 -3.25 6.89
C ILE A 15 0.63 -3.02 6.12
N LEU A 16 0.82 -3.70 4.98
CA LEU A 16 1.99 -3.50 4.11
C LEU A 16 1.93 -2.22 3.29
N SER A 17 0.73 -1.76 2.91
CA SER A 17 0.57 -0.58 2.08
C SER A 17 1.17 0.73 2.64
N PRO A 18 1.02 1.11 3.92
CA PRO A 18 1.65 2.33 4.43
C PRO A 18 3.17 2.17 4.50
N ILE A 19 3.67 0.97 4.81
CA ILE A 19 5.12 0.68 4.84
C ILE A 19 5.73 0.95 3.46
N ILE A 20 5.14 0.40 2.41
CA ILE A 20 5.61 0.59 1.04
C ILE A 20 5.49 2.06 0.61
N THR A 21 4.37 2.72 0.91
CA THR A 21 4.18 4.15 0.61
C THR A 21 5.27 5.02 1.24
N TYR A 22 5.61 4.82 2.51
CA TYR A 22 6.67 5.61 3.16
C TYR A 22 8.07 5.31 2.63
N ILE A 23 8.34 4.07 2.23
CA ILE A 23 9.60 3.72 1.55
C ILE A 23 9.70 4.50 0.23
N VAL A 24 8.64 4.47 -0.59
CA VAL A 24 8.59 5.21 -1.86
C VAL A 24 8.74 6.72 -1.63
N LEU A 25 8.05 7.27 -0.62
CA LEU A 25 8.13 8.68 -0.29
C LEU A 25 9.54 9.09 0.17
N THR A 26 10.21 8.22 0.93
CA THR A 26 11.61 8.42 1.34
C THR A 26 12.55 8.45 0.13
N ILE A 27 12.41 7.50 -0.79
CA ILE A 27 13.21 7.45 -2.02
C ILE A 27 12.96 8.70 -2.89
N ALA A 28 11.70 9.12 -3.00
CA ALA A 28 11.33 10.33 -3.73
C ALA A 28 11.98 11.59 -3.12
N ARG A 29 11.96 11.72 -1.80
CA ARG A 29 12.63 12.82 -1.08
C ARG A 29 14.15 12.81 -1.30
N LEU A 30 14.78 11.64 -1.27
CA LEU A 30 16.21 11.50 -1.59
C LEU A 30 16.52 11.91 -3.03
N SER A 31 15.56 11.76 -3.94
CA SER A 31 15.67 12.17 -5.34
C SER A 31 15.37 13.66 -5.57
N GLY A 32 15.14 14.44 -4.51
CA GLY A 32 14.84 15.87 -4.57
C GLY A 32 13.36 16.22 -4.74
N ALA A 33 12.45 15.23 -4.69
CA ALA A 33 11.01 15.47 -4.80
C ALA A 33 10.38 15.73 -3.42
N ASN A 34 9.81 16.91 -3.25
CA ASN A 34 9.08 17.29 -2.03
C ASN A 34 7.59 17.06 -2.23
N TYR A 35 7.12 15.88 -1.81
CA TYR A 35 5.69 15.57 -1.74
C TYR A 35 5.17 15.88 -0.33
N GLU A 36 4.44 16.97 -0.21
CA GLU A 36 3.61 17.26 0.97
C GLU A 36 2.27 16.56 0.79
N MET A 37 1.87 15.76 1.77
CA MET A 37 0.59 15.04 1.73
C MET A 37 -0.26 15.44 2.93
N THR A 38 -1.48 15.86 2.64
CA THR A 38 -2.50 16.05 3.67
C THR A 38 -2.98 14.69 4.19
N HIS A 39 -3.67 14.71 5.33
CA HIS A 39 -4.19 13.49 5.94
C HIS A 39 -5.16 12.73 5.02
N GLY A 40 -5.97 13.46 4.24
CA GLY A 40 -6.91 12.88 3.28
C GLY A 40 -6.22 12.22 2.08
N GLU A 41 -5.18 12.85 1.53
CA GLU A 41 -4.41 12.29 0.41
C GLU A 41 -3.64 11.05 0.83
N THR A 42 -3.05 11.07 2.03
CA THR A 42 -2.36 9.92 2.61
C THR A 42 -3.29 8.71 2.77
N TRP A 43 -4.53 8.94 3.21
CA TRP A 43 -5.56 7.90 3.30
C TRP A 43 -5.88 7.28 1.93
N ILE A 44 -6.07 8.12 0.90
CA ILE A 44 -6.36 7.64 -0.46
C ILE A 44 -5.21 6.78 -0.99
N ILE A 45 -3.97 7.25 -0.87
CA ILE A 45 -2.78 6.53 -1.34
C ILE A 45 -2.59 5.22 -0.57
N TRP A 46 -2.87 5.23 0.73
CA TRP A 46 -2.79 4.03 1.56
C TRP A 46 -3.76 2.93 1.07
N ILE A 47 -5.01 3.27 0.79
CA ILE A 47 -6.01 2.32 0.28
C ILE A 47 -5.67 1.88 -1.15
N LEU A 48 -5.29 2.81 -2.02
CA LEU A 48 -4.89 2.49 -3.40
C LEU A 48 -3.69 1.53 -3.42
N MET A 49 -2.69 1.75 -2.55
CA MET A 49 -1.56 0.85 -2.44
C MET A 49 -1.95 -0.52 -1.90
N ALA A 50 -2.91 -0.61 -0.97
CA ALA A 50 -3.42 -1.90 -0.48
C ALA A 50 -4.06 -2.69 -1.63
N ILE A 51 -4.82 -2.02 -2.50
CA ILE A 51 -5.42 -2.63 -3.69
C ILE A 51 -4.34 -3.06 -4.69
N LEU A 52 -3.35 -2.20 -4.95
CA LEU A 52 -2.25 -2.51 -5.86
C LEU A 52 -1.46 -3.74 -5.39
N ILE A 53 -1.09 -3.79 -4.11
CA ILE A 53 -0.39 -4.94 -3.51
C ILE A 53 -1.23 -6.20 -3.64
N LYS A 54 -2.53 -6.09 -3.36
CA LYS A 54 -3.46 -7.22 -3.51
C LYS A 54 -3.46 -7.73 -4.94
N MET A 55 -3.51 -6.85 -5.94
CA MET A 55 -3.43 -7.24 -7.36
C MET A 55 -2.08 -7.88 -7.68
N SER A 56 -0.96 -7.26 -7.31
CA SER A 56 0.38 -7.76 -7.61
C SER A 56 0.72 -9.10 -6.96
N ILE A 57 0.13 -9.42 -5.80
CA ILE A 57 0.34 -10.71 -5.12
C ILE A 57 -0.63 -11.78 -5.65
N VAL A 58 -1.86 -11.41 -6.00
CA VAL A 58 -2.92 -12.36 -6.38
C VAL A 58 -2.87 -12.77 -7.86
N GLU A 59 -2.05 -12.13 -8.69
CA GLU A 59 -1.81 -12.57 -10.09
C GLU A 59 -0.95 -13.83 -10.24
N LYS A 60 -0.76 -14.62 -9.18
CA LYS A 60 0.11 -15.80 -9.19
C LYS A 60 -0.65 -17.11 -8.96
N ASP A 61 -1.85 -17.21 -9.52
CA ASP A 61 -2.60 -18.46 -9.73
C ASP A 61 -3.24 -18.47 -11.13
#